data_AF-A0A4Z2IBQ7-F1
#
_entry.id   AF-A0A4Z2IBQ7-F1
#
_cell.length_a   1.000
_cell.length_b   1.000
_cell.length_c   1.000
_cell.angle_alpha   90.00
_cell.angle_beta   90.00
_cell.angle_gamma   90.00
#
_symmetry.space_group_name_H-M   'P 1'
#
loop_
_entity.id
_entity.type
_entity.pdbx_description
1 polymer ?
#
loop_
_entity_poly.entity_id
_entity_poly.type
_entity_poly.pdbx_seq_one_letter_code
_entity_poly.pdbx_strand_id
1 'polypeptide(L)'
;MQNQSLRELNLSRALYNHTSVMDLATSLRWSSLGTLRRLDLSHNGLIYLPSRIFSHLSGLQRLQLSNNSLVAVHNSTFSGLERLEELDLTLNAFKTVPEEGLRELDSLPRADLLLGENPFTCSCGIEAFALWLNRSQGRIGDAEGLVCAFPAGMRNTSMLAVGSLTLGCHQWGAGADLALHTSYVFLGIVLGFIGLVFLFVLYLNRKGIKKRVYDLRDACRELCEGYHYRFETDSDPRLSQVSSSADV
;
A
#
# COMPACT_ATOMS: atom_id res chain seq x y z
N MET A 1 -54.55 8.57 15.97
CA MET A 1 -53.68 7.64 15.24
C MET A 1 -52.29 7.72 15.85
N GLN A 2 -51.86 6.69 16.56
CA GLN A 2 -50.58 6.67 17.28
C GLN A 2 -49.45 6.58 16.25
N ASN A 3 -48.67 7.65 16.13
CA ASN A 3 -47.49 7.72 15.28
C ASN A 3 -46.42 6.79 15.88
N GLN A 4 -46.46 5.50 15.53
CA GLN A 4 -45.45 4.54 15.96
C GLN A 4 -44.20 4.72 15.11
N SER A 5 -43.43 5.75 15.44
CA SER A 5 -42.11 5.92 14.88
C SER A 5 -41.24 4.74 15.30
N LEU A 6 -40.69 4.01 14.33
CA LEU A 6 -39.83 2.86 14.57
C LEU A 6 -38.60 3.33 15.37
N ARG A 7 -38.41 2.74 16.56
CA ARG A 7 -37.30 3.06 17.47
C ARG A 7 -36.24 1.97 17.51
N GLU A 8 -36.62 0.74 17.24
CA GLU A 8 -35.74 -0.41 17.33
C GLU A 8 -35.92 -1.25 16.07
N LEU A 9 -34.81 -1.58 15.43
CA LEU A 9 -34.78 -2.41 14.23
C LEU A 9 -33.77 -3.53 14.48
N ASN A 10 -34.27 -4.74 14.58
CA ASN A 10 -33.45 -5.94 14.73
C ASN A 10 -33.35 -6.66 13.38
N LEU A 11 -32.14 -6.71 12.84
CA LEU A 11 -31.76 -7.41 11.63
C LEU A 11 -30.65 -8.43 11.93
N SER A 12 -30.55 -8.89 13.17
CA SER A 12 -29.62 -9.94 13.55
C SER A 12 -29.92 -11.22 12.77
N ARG A 13 -28.88 -11.86 12.22
CA ARG A 13 -29.01 -13.09 11.39
C ARG A 13 -29.93 -12.94 10.18
N ALA A 14 -30.14 -11.73 9.67
CA ALA A 14 -31.05 -11.48 8.55
C ALA A 14 -30.34 -11.39 7.19
N LEU A 15 -29.02 -11.18 7.16
CA LEU A 15 -28.23 -10.95 5.96
C LEU A 15 -27.36 -12.18 5.69
N TYR A 16 -27.75 -12.97 4.69
CA TYR A 16 -27.09 -14.25 4.38
C TYR A 16 -26.10 -14.14 3.21
N ASN A 17 -25.87 -12.95 2.64
CA ASN A 17 -25.03 -12.75 1.45
C ASN A 17 -24.42 -11.32 1.38
N HIS A 18 -23.29 -11.17 0.67
CA HIS A 18 -22.61 -9.87 0.46
C HIS A 18 -23.48 -8.85 -0.28
N THR A 19 -24.34 -9.31 -1.18
CA THR A 19 -25.29 -8.44 -1.91
C THR A 19 -26.27 -7.76 -0.96
N SER A 20 -26.63 -8.43 0.14
CA SER A 20 -27.57 -7.93 1.13
C SER A 20 -27.04 -6.72 1.90
N VAL A 21 -25.71 -6.51 1.95
CA VAL A 21 -25.12 -5.31 2.59
C VAL A 21 -25.33 -4.07 1.75
N MET A 22 -25.23 -4.20 0.41
CA MET A 22 -25.53 -3.09 -0.49
C MET A 22 -27.02 -2.77 -0.52
N ASP A 23 -27.87 -3.80 -0.51
CA ASP A 23 -29.33 -3.63 -0.42
C ASP A 23 -29.76 -3.03 0.92
N LEU A 24 -29.07 -3.39 2.01
CA LEU A 24 -29.25 -2.73 3.31
C LEU A 24 -28.79 -1.27 3.23
N ALA A 25 -27.63 -0.99 2.64
CA ALA A 25 -27.09 0.35 2.56
C ALA A 25 -28.00 1.29 1.75
N THR A 26 -28.55 0.80 0.65
CA THR A 26 -29.52 1.54 -0.15
C THR A 26 -30.81 1.78 0.63
N SER A 27 -31.34 0.74 1.28
CA SER A 27 -32.56 0.85 2.10
C SER A 27 -32.38 1.83 3.26
N LEU A 28 -31.29 1.74 4.03
CA LEU A 28 -31.01 2.63 5.16
C LEU A 28 -30.78 4.07 4.70
N ARG A 29 -30.13 4.28 3.55
CA ARG A 29 -29.91 5.62 2.99
C ARG A 29 -31.21 6.33 2.60
N TRP A 30 -32.19 5.62 2.05
CA TRP A 30 -33.45 6.22 1.60
C TRP A 30 -34.57 6.15 2.64
N SER A 31 -34.41 5.31 3.66
CA SER A 31 -35.37 5.26 4.76
C SER A 31 -35.23 6.49 5.66
N SER A 32 -36.34 7.19 5.91
CA SER A 32 -36.38 8.28 6.90
C SER A 32 -36.47 7.72 8.33
N LEU A 33 -35.51 6.89 8.73
CA LEU A 33 -35.41 6.25 10.05
C LEU A 33 -34.80 7.20 11.11
N GLY A 34 -35.05 8.51 11.00
CA GLY A 34 -34.47 9.51 11.93
C GLY A 34 -34.92 9.35 13.39
N THR A 35 -35.96 8.54 13.65
CA THR A 35 -36.44 8.21 14.99
C THR A 35 -35.82 6.94 15.57
N LEU A 36 -35.07 6.18 14.76
CA LEU A 36 -34.46 4.93 15.17
C LEU A 36 -33.41 5.21 16.24
N ARG A 37 -33.49 4.45 17.34
CA ARG A 37 -32.60 4.53 18.50
C ARG A 37 -31.69 3.32 18.61
N ARG A 38 -32.15 2.14 18.17
CA ARG A 38 -31.37 0.91 18.22
C ARG A 38 -31.40 0.19 16.89
N LEU A 39 -30.22 -0.20 16.43
CA LEU A 39 -30.04 -1.00 15.23
C LEU A 39 -29.16 -2.20 15.58
N ASP A 40 -29.72 -3.40 15.41
CA ASP A 40 -29.01 -4.65 15.61
C ASP A 40 -28.70 -5.28 14.24
N LEU A 41 -27.42 -5.36 13.91
CA LEU A 41 -26.86 -5.99 12.71
C LEU A 41 -25.91 -7.14 13.09
N SER A 42 -26.02 -7.68 14.30
CA SER A 42 -25.19 -8.78 14.76
C SER A 42 -25.39 -10.06 13.96
N HIS A 43 -24.41 -10.96 13.97
CA HIS A 43 -24.53 -12.29 13.35
C HIS A 43 -24.91 -12.31 11.86
N ASN A 44 -24.39 -11.36 11.08
CA ASN A 44 -24.72 -11.20 9.65
C ASN A 44 -23.54 -11.50 8.71
N GLY A 45 -22.40 -11.94 9.25
CA GLY A 45 -21.20 -12.25 8.46
C GLY A 45 -20.66 -11.05 7.66
N LEU A 46 -20.89 -9.82 8.13
CA LEU A 46 -20.48 -8.61 7.43
C LEU A 46 -18.96 -8.51 7.40
N ILE A 47 -18.37 -8.37 6.21
CA ILE A 47 -16.91 -8.23 6.03
C ILE A 47 -16.48 -6.76 6.02
N TYR A 48 -17.31 -5.88 5.45
CA TYR A 48 -17.09 -4.45 5.39
C TYR A 48 -18.42 -3.71 5.50
N LEU A 49 -18.35 -2.45 5.91
CA LEU A 49 -19.48 -1.53 5.93
C LEU A 49 -19.27 -0.45 4.86
N PRO A 50 -20.22 -0.24 3.94
CA PRO A 50 -20.16 0.86 2.98
C PRO A 50 -20.09 2.22 3.69
N SER A 51 -19.30 3.15 3.14
CA SER A 51 -19.23 4.52 3.67
C SER A 51 -20.62 5.16 3.75
N ARG A 52 -20.88 5.92 4.82
CA ARG A 52 -22.15 6.63 5.07
C ARG A 52 -23.37 5.71 5.07
N ILE A 53 -23.23 4.43 5.40
CA ILE A 53 -24.38 3.52 5.51
C ILE A 53 -25.38 3.97 6.58
N PHE A 54 -24.91 4.65 7.64
CA PHE A 54 -25.73 5.11 8.75
C PHE A 54 -26.00 6.62 8.77
N SER A 55 -25.69 7.36 7.70
CA SER A 55 -25.68 8.84 7.73
C SER A 55 -27.03 9.49 7.99
N HIS A 56 -28.13 8.77 7.75
CA HIS A 56 -29.49 9.27 7.98
C HIS A 56 -30.06 8.87 9.35
N LEU A 57 -29.31 8.10 10.15
CA LEU A 57 -29.72 7.60 11.46
C LEU A 57 -29.26 8.54 12.60
N SER A 58 -29.52 9.84 12.49
CA SER A 58 -29.05 10.86 13.46
C SER A 58 -29.65 10.75 14.87
N GLY A 59 -30.68 9.91 15.03
CA GLY A 59 -31.30 9.56 16.30
C GLY A 59 -30.67 8.33 16.98
N LEU A 60 -29.80 7.59 16.30
CA LEU A 60 -29.31 6.29 16.74
C LEU A 60 -28.45 6.43 18.00
N GLN A 61 -28.76 5.60 19.00
CA GLN A 61 -28.07 5.55 20.29
C GLN A 61 -27.27 4.26 20.44
N ARG A 62 -27.77 3.13 19.93
CA ARG A 62 -27.05 1.86 20.00
C ARG A 62 -26.94 1.19 18.64
N LEU A 63 -25.73 0.78 18.30
CA LEU A 63 -25.41 0.04 17.09
C LEU A 63 -24.70 -1.25 17.45
N GLN A 64 -25.34 -2.38 17.19
CA GLN A 64 -24.78 -3.70 17.45
C GLN A 64 -24.26 -4.30 16.15
N LEU A 65 -22.94 -4.52 16.08
CA LEU A 65 -22.23 -5.13 14.95
C LEU A 65 -21.44 -6.36 15.38
N SER A 66 -21.77 -6.93 16.55
CA SER A 66 -21.08 -8.08 17.09
C SER A 66 -21.29 -9.36 16.28
N ASN A 67 -20.30 -10.25 16.35
CA ASN A 67 -20.32 -11.53 15.64
C ASN A 67 -20.50 -11.36 14.13
N ASN A 68 -19.68 -10.47 13.55
CA ASN A 68 -19.53 -10.30 12.12
C ASN A 68 -18.10 -10.67 11.72
N SER A 69 -17.65 -10.27 10.54
CA SER A 69 -16.29 -10.54 10.04
C SER A 69 -15.59 -9.26 9.62
N LEU A 70 -15.89 -8.15 10.32
CA LEU A 70 -15.33 -6.84 10.02
C LEU A 70 -13.83 -6.85 10.29
N VAL A 71 -13.06 -6.40 9.30
CA VAL A 71 -11.58 -6.37 9.37
C VAL A 71 -11.03 -4.97 9.60
N ALA A 72 -11.79 -3.94 9.22
CA ALA A 72 -11.39 -2.54 9.31
C ALA A 72 -12.62 -1.63 9.42
N VAL A 73 -12.43 -0.46 10.02
CA VAL A 73 -13.37 0.67 9.97
C VAL A 73 -12.86 1.62 8.90
N HIS A 74 -13.70 1.92 7.92
CA HIS A 74 -13.38 2.82 6.81
C HIS A 74 -13.87 4.24 7.05
N ASN A 75 -13.31 5.19 6.31
CA ASN A 75 -13.73 6.58 6.31
C ASN A 75 -15.24 6.74 6.12
N SER A 76 -15.79 7.65 6.91
CA SER A 76 -17.21 8.00 6.97
C SER A 76 -18.15 6.83 7.26
N THR A 77 -17.67 5.71 7.84
CA THR A 77 -18.55 4.58 8.19
C THR A 77 -19.58 5.00 9.23
N PHE A 78 -19.16 5.77 10.24
CA PHE A 78 -20.01 6.22 11.34
C PHE A 78 -20.47 7.68 11.21
N SER A 79 -20.27 8.27 10.04
CA SER A 79 -20.73 9.63 9.73
C SER A 79 -22.23 9.76 9.98
N GLY A 80 -22.65 10.81 10.70
CA GLY A 80 -24.06 11.11 11.01
C GLY A 80 -24.57 10.53 12.33
N LEU A 81 -23.77 9.71 13.03
CA LEU A 81 -24.14 9.08 14.31
C LEU A 81 -23.85 9.98 15.53
N GLU A 82 -24.36 11.21 15.53
CA GLU A 82 -24.06 12.23 16.56
C GLU A 82 -24.59 11.90 17.97
N ARG A 83 -25.59 11.02 18.05
CA ARG A 83 -26.26 10.61 19.30
C ARG A 83 -25.88 9.21 19.76
N LEU A 84 -24.86 8.61 19.15
CA LEU A 84 -24.46 7.25 19.50
C LEU A 84 -23.89 7.23 20.92
N GLU A 85 -24.43 6.32 21.72
CA GLU A 85 -24.08 6.05 23.11
C GLU A 85 -23.34 4.72 23.22
N GLU A 86 -23.60 3.75 22.34
CA GLU A 86 -22.95 2.44 22.37
C GLU A 86 -22.68 1.91 20.96
N LEU A 87 -21.46 1.41 20.76
CA LEU A 87 -21.02 0.73 19.55
C LEU A 87 -20.37 -0.60 19.91
N ASP A 88 -21.04 -1.69 19.57
CA ASP A 88 -20.55 -3.05 19.79
C ASP A 88 -19.87 -3.61 18.53
N LEU A 89 -18.55 -3.73 18.58
CA LEU A 89 -17.69 -4.32 17.54
C LEU A 89 -17.04 -5.64 18.02
N THR A 90 -17.56 -6.25 19.09
CA THR A 90 -17.02 -7.50 19.63
C THR A 90 -17.16 -8.66 18.64
N LEU A 91 -16.34 -9.70 18.79
CA LEU A 91 -16.44 -10.91 17.96
C LEU A 91 -16.39 -10.59 16.46
N ASN A 92 -15.41 -9.78 16.05
CA ASN A 92 -15.14 -9.47 14.64
C ASN A 92 -13.74 -9.99 14.26
N ALA A 93 -13.19 -9.52 13.14
CA ALA A 93 -11.90 -9.95 12.61
C ALA A 93 -10.84 -8.83 12.67
N PHE A 94 -10.97 -7.89 13.61
CA PHE A 94 -10.00 -6.80 13.74
C PHE A 94 -8.64 -7.33 14.23
N LYS A 95 -7.62 -7.15 13.38
CA LYS A 95 -6.21 -7.42 13.75
C LYS A 95 -5.52 -6.20 14.34
N THR A 96 -5.97 -5.01 13.96
CA THR A 96 -5.54 -3.71 14.46
C THR A 96 -6.59 -2.69 14.04
N VAL A 97 -6.57 -1.50 14.62
CA VAL A 97 -7.36 -0.36 14.13
C VAL A 97 -6.38 0.67 13.57
N PRO A 98 -6.27 0.82 12.24
CA PRO A 98 -5.37 1.79 11.63
C PRO A 98 -5.83 3.22 11.89
N GLU A 99 -4.97 4.22 11.65
CA GLU A 99 -5.28 5.64 11.91
C GLU A 99 -6.62 6.10 11.33
N GLU A 100 -6.98 5.63 10.14
CA GLU A 100 -8.28 5.91 9.51
C GLU A 100 -9.45 5.49 10.41
N GLY A 101 -9.41 4.25 10.90
CA GLY A 101 -10.43 3.73 11.82
C GLY A 101 -10.42 4.44 13.16
N LEU A 102 -9.23 4.80 13.69
CA LEU A 102 -9.12 5.55 14.94
C LEU A 102 -9.78 6.92 14.85
N ARG A 103 -9.62 7.62 13.72
CA ARG A 103 -10.29 8.91 13.46
C ARG A 103 -11.81 8.77 13.43
N GLU A 104 -12.31 7.69 12.85
CA GLU A 104 -13.75 7.40 12.84
C GLU A 104 -14.27 7.10 14.26
N LEU A 105 -13.54 6.32 15.07
CA LEU A 105 -13.92 6.08 16.48
C LEU A 105 -13.82 7.34 17.35
N ASP A 106 -12.88 8.24 17.06
CA ASP A 106 -12.77 9.55 17.73
C ASP A 106 -13.86 10.53 17.30
N SER A 107 -14.45 10.33 16.12
CA SER A 107 -15.62 11.11 15.67
C SER A 107 -16.89 10.82 16.50
N LEU A 108 -16.86 9.78 17.34
CA LEU A 108 -17.92 9.36 18.25
C LEU A 108 -17.52 9.64 19.72
N PRO A 109 -17.50 10.90 20.18
CA PRO A 109 -16.91 11.27 21.46
C PRO A 109 -17.68 10.78 22.69
N ARG A 110 -18.96 10.39 22.54
CA ARG A 110 -19.86 9.96 23.62
C ARG A 110 -20.17 8.48 23.61
N ALA A 111 -19.71 7.74 22.60
CA ALA A 111 -20.03 6.34 22.46
C ALA A 111 -19.10 5.50 23.32
N ASP A 112 -19.69 4.60 24.10
CA ASP A 112 -19.00 3.47 24.71
C ASP A 112 -18.73 2.43 23.62
N LEU A 113 -17.47 2.05 23.49
CA LEU A 113 -16.95 1.17 22.46
C LEU A 113 -16.67 -0.20 23.07
N LEU A 114 -17.13 -1.26 22.41
CA LEU A 114 -16.78 -2.64 22.75
C LEU A 114 -15.98 -3.26 21.61
N LEU A 115 -14.75 -3.68 21.89
CA LEU A 115 -13.78 -4.16 20.90
C LEU A 115 -13.25 -5.57 21.20
N GLY A 116 -13.73 -6.20 22.27
CA GLY A 116 -13.30 -7.50 22.76
C GLY A 116 -13.50 -8.63 21.75
N GLU A 117 -12.88 -9.77 22.04
CA GLU A 117 -13.00 -10.98 21.21
C GLU A 117 -12.61 -10.74 19.73
N ASN A 118 -11.62 -9.87 19.50
CA ASN A 118 -11.03 -9.62 18.19
C ASN A 118 -9.59 -10.17 18.13
N PRO A 119 -9.15 -10.69 16.97
CA PRO A 119 -7.84 -11.32 16.82
C PRO A 119 -6.69 -10.30 16.68
N PHE A 120 -6.50 -9.44 17.69
CA PHE A 120 -5.49 -8.38 17.65
C PHE A 120 -4.07 -8.93 17.48
N THR A 121 -3.31 -8.30 16.59
CA THR A 121 -1.93 -8.65 16.28
C THR A 121 -0.99 -7.63 16.90
N CYS A 122 -0.42 -7.99 18.05
CA CYS A 122 0.54 -7.21 18.82
C CYS A 122 1.93 -7.32 18.20
N SER A 123 2.09 -6.68 17.06
CA SER A 123 3.36 -6.54 16.36
C SER A 123 3.72 -5.05 16.26
N CYS A 124 4.77 -4.71 15.54
CA CYS A 124 5.23 -3.33 15.41
C CYS A 124 4.21 -2.35 14.82
N GLY A 125 3.23 -2.83 14.05
CA GLY A 125 2.17 -1.98 13.51
C GLY A 125 1.06 -1.62 14.50
N ILE A 126 1.10 -2.11 15.75
CA ILE A 126 0.02 -1.91 16.74
C ILE A 126 0.15 -0.62 17.55
N GLU A 127 1.29 0.08 17.45
CA GLU A 127 1.66 1.20 18.32
C GLU A 127 0.60 2.31 18.35
N ALA A 128 0.13 2.75 17.18
CA ALA A 128 -0.89 3.79 17.09
C ALA A 128 -2.19 3.39 17.80
N PHE A 129 -2.62 2.14 17.64
CA PHE A 129 -3.81 1.62 18.31
C PHE A 129 -3.59 1.49 19.82
N ALA A 130 -2.43 1.02 20.26
CA ALA A 130 -2.10 0.91 21.68
C ALA A 130 -2.03 2.28 22.38
N LEU A 131 -1.43 3.29 21.74
CA LEU A 131 -1.40 4.67 22.24
C LEU A 131 -2.81 5.27 22.30
N TRP A 132 -3.63 5.02 21.28
CA TRP A 132 -5.02 5.45 21.27
C TRP A 132 -5.82 4.77 22.39
N LEU A 133 -5.62 3.47 22.61
CA LEU A 133 -6.29 2.70 23.66
C LEU A 133 -5.99 3.27 25.05
N ASN A 134 -4.72 3.60 25.31
CA ASN A 134 -4.29 4.21 26.57
C ASN A 134 -4.94 5.59 26.79
N ARG A 135 -5.08 6.40 25.73
CA ARG A 135 -5.72 7.72 25.79
C ARG A 135 -7.24 7.62 25.96
N SER A 136 -7.87 6.65 25.30
CA SER A 136 -9.33 6.53 25.16
C SER A 136 -9.94 5.48 26.09
N GLN A 137 -9.19 4.95 27.06
CA GLN A 137 -9.63 3.84 27.92
C GLN A 137 -11.00 4.09 28.57
N GLY A 138 -11.31 5.32 28.98
CA GLY A 138 -12.60 5.67 29.59
C GLY A 138 -13.84 5.52 28.70
N ARG A 139 -13.66 5.39 27.37
CA ARG A 139 -14.75 5.13 26.41
C ARG A 139 -14.83 3.67 26.00
N ILE A 140 -13.95 2.80 26.48
CA ILE A 140 -13.85 1.42 25.99
C ILE A 140 -14.33 0.52 27.11
N GLY A 141 -15.58 0.08 27.00
CA GLY A 141 -16.26 -0.64 28.07
C GLY A 141 -15.60 -1.98 28.44
N ASP A 142 -14.87 -2.57 27.50
CA ASP A 142 -14.19 -3.86 27.64
C ASP A 142 -12.65 -3.74 27.52
N ALA A 143 -12.08 -2.57 27.85
CA ALA A 143 -10.65 -2.29 27.70
C ALA A 143 -9.74 -3.32 28.39
N GLU A 144 -10.14 -3.81 29.57
CA GLU A 144 -9.38 -4.80 30.35
C GLU A 144 -9.37 -6.19 29.69
N GLY A 145 -10.41 -6.50 28.90
CA GLY A 145 -10.55 -7.76 28.19
C GLY A 145 -9.82 -7.81 26.85
N LEU A 146 -9.26 -6.69 26.38
CA LEU A 146 -8.55 -6.64 25.11
C LEU A 146 -7.20 -7.31 25.22
N VAL A 147 -7.04 -8.43 24.51
CA VAL A 147 -5.82 -9.25 24.52
C VAL A 147 -5.27 -9.46 23.11
N CYS A 148 -3.97 -9.68 23.04
CA CYS A 148 -3.28 -10.10 21.83
C CYS A 148 -3.66 -11.53 21.46
N ALA A 149 -4.05 -11.75 20.20
CA ALA A 149 -4.16 -13.09 19.63
C ALA A 149 -2.86 -13.55 18.95
N PHE A 150 -2.14 -12.59 18.34
CA PHE A 150 -0.88 -12.82 17.63
C PHE A 150 0.19 -11.80 18.02
N PRO A 151 1.49 -12.09 17.85
CA PRO A 151 2.06 -13.41 17.52
C PRO A 151 1.91 -14.41 18.69
N ALA A 152 2.22 -15.69 18.46
CA ALA A 152 2.03 -16.75 19.48
C ALA A 152 2.73 -16.45 20.82
N GLY A 153 3.90 -15.81 20.80
CA GLY A 153 4.63 -15.42 22.01
C GLY A 153 4.00 -14.27 22.82
N MET A 154 3.01 -13.57 22.26
CA MET A 154 2.25 -12.52 22.93
C MET A 154 0.78 -12.90 23.13
N ARG A 155 0.39 -14.14 22.84
CA ARG A 155 -1.01 -14.55 22.97
C ARG A 155 -1.50 -14.40 24.41
N ASN A 156 -2.71 -13.86 24.58
CA ASN A 156 -3.35 -13.53 25.86
C ASN A 156 -2.65 -12.42 26.67
N THR A 157 -1.69 -11.69 26.09
CA THR A 157 -1.13 -10.48 26.71
C THR A 157 -2.14 -9.35 26.60
N SER A 158 -2.37 -8.61 27.70
CA SER A 158 -3.26 -7.45 27.70
C SER A 158 -2.73 -6.33 26.79
N MET A 159 -3.61 -5.79 25.95
CA MET A 159 -3.31 -4.69 25.02
C MET A 159 -2.89 -3.40 25.77
N LEU A 160 -3.39 -3.19 26.98
CA LEU A 160 -3.01 -2.05 27.82
C LEU A 160 -1.54 -2.15 28.28
N ALA A 161 -1.04 -3.36 28.49
CA ALA A 161 0.36 -3.61 28.82
C ALA A 161 1.26 -3.52 27.59
N VAL A 162 0.74 -3.78 26.39
CA VAL A 162 1.51 -3.66 25.14
C VAL A 162 1.93 -2.22 24.86
N GLY A 163 1.06 -1.25 25.16
CA GLY A 163 1.38 0.18 24.99
C GLY A 163 2.53 0.68 25.86
N SER A 164 2.85 -0.02 26.95
CA SER A 164 4.01 0.28 27.81
C SER A 164 5.22 -0.62 27.53
N LEU A 165 5.03 -1.71 26.79
CA LEU A 165 6.10 -2.60 26.38
C LEU A 165 6.87 -1.96 25.21
N THR A 166 8.20 -1.88 25.34
CA THR A 166 9.06 -1.63 24.18
C THR A 166 9.06 -2.86 23.27
N LEU A 167 8.04 -2.97 22.41
CA LEU A 167 8.10 -3.84 21.26
C LEU A 167 9.38 -3.43 20.52
N GLY A 168 10.38 -4.32 20.41
CA GLY A 168 11.72 -4.07 19.84
C GLY A 168 11.71 -3.76 18.33
N CYS A 169 10.81 -2.89 17.90
CA CYS A 169 10.44 -2.61 16.52
C CYS A 169 11.45 -1.77 15.77
N HIS A 170 12.27 -1.03 16.51
CA HIS A 170 13.38 -0.28 15.95
C HIS A 170 14.58 -1.16 15.56
N GLN A 171 14.50 -2.50 15.69
CA GLN A 171 15.55 -3.42 15.25
C GLN A 171 15.28 -4.11 13.90
N TRP A 172 14.06 -4.02 13.34
CA TRP A 172 13.71 -4.73 12.10
C TRP A 172 13.93 -3.94 10.79
N GLY A 173 14.53 -2.75 10.85
CA GLY A 173 15.01 -2.02 9.66
C GLY A 173 16.44 -2.36 9.25
N ALA A 174 17.27 -2.86 10.18
CA ALA A 174 18.69 -3.10 9.91
C ALA A 174 19.00 -4.46 9.25
N GLY A 175 18.05 -5.40 9.23
CA GLY A 175 18.26 -6.74 8.66
C GLY A 175 17.89 -6.87 7.17
N ALA A 176 16.83 -6.20 6.74
CA ALA A 176 16.37 -6.24 5.35
C ALA A 176 17.16 -5.30 4.44
N ASP A 177 17.51 -4.10 4.94
CA ASP A 177 18.39 -3.18 4.22
C ASP A 177 19.80 -3.76 4.08
N LEU A 178 20.33 -4.46 5.09
CA LEU A 178 21.67 -5.06 4.99
C LEU A 178 21.73 -6.21 3.96
N ALA A 179 20.65 -6.98 3.79
CA ALA A 179 20.59 -8.04 2.78
C ALA A 179 20.54 -7.47 1.34
N LEU A 180 19.78 -6.39 1.12
CA LEU A 180 19.79 -5.67 -0.16
C LEU A 180 21.12 -4.94 -0.38
N HIS A 181 21.67 -4.24 0.62
CA HIS A 181 22.97 -3.56 0.53
C HIS A 181 24.11 -4.53 0.23
N THR A 182 24.17 -5.69 0.89
CA THR A 182 25.23 -6.68 0.64
C THR A 182 25.17 -7.23 -0.78
N SER A 183 23.97 -7.37 -1.36
CA SER A 183 23.80 -7.77 -2.77
C SER A 183 24.31 -6.71 -3.76
N TYR A 184 24.03 -5.43 -3.53
CA TYR A 184 24.50 -4.34 -4.40
C TYR A 184 25.99 -4.04 -4.25
N VAL A 185 26.54 -4.14 -3.04
CA VAL A 185 27.98 -3.99 -2.80
C VAL A 185 28.74 -5.11 -3.51
N PHE A 186 28.26 -6.35 -3.44
CA PHE A 186 28.85 -7.47 -4.16
C PHE A 186 28.80 -7.25 -5.68
N LEU A 187 27.65 -6.81 -6.22
CA LEU A 187 27.51 -6.46 -7.63
C LEU A 187 28.49 -5.35 -8.05
N GLY A 188 28.64 -4.31 -7.22
CA GLY A 188 29.58 -3.21 -7.47
C GLY A 188 31.04 -3.66 -7.50
N ILE A 189 31.44 -4.56 -6.60
CA ILE A 189 32.79 -5.13 -6.58
C ILE A 189 33.04 -5.98 -7.83
N VAL A 190 32.07 -6.82 -8.23
CA VAL A 190 32.18 -7.65 -9.45
C VAL A 190 32.31 -6.79 -10.69
N LEU A 191 31.46 -5.76 -10.85
CA LEU A 191 31.53 -4.84 -11.98
C LEU A 191 32.85 -4.04 -11.99
N GLY A 192 33.32 -3.60 -10.83
CA GLY A 192 34.62 -2.94 -10.69
C GLY A 192 35.79 -3.84 -11.11
N PHE A 193 35.75 -5.11 -10.72
CA PHE A 193 36.78 -6.08 -11.08
C PHE A 193 36.78 -6.39 -12.59
N ILE A 194 35.60 -6.56 -13.19
CA ILE A 194 35.44 -6.72 -14.64
C ILE A 194 36.03 -5.50 -15.37
N GLY A 195 35.71 -4.28 -14.92
CA GLY A 195 36.25 -3.05 -15.47
C GLY A 195 37.77 -2.96 -15.38
N LEU A 196 38.35 -3.35 -14.23
CA LEU A 196 39.79 -3.34 -14.02
C LEU A 196 40.50 -4.36 -14.95
N VAL A 197 39.96 -5.57 -15.07
CA VAL A 197 40.48 -6.58 -16.00
C VAL A 197 40.41 -6.09 -17.45
N PHE A 198 39.30 -5.47 -17.85
CA PHE A 198 39.16 -4.91 -19.19
C PHE A 198 40.20 -3.81 -19.48
N LEU A 199 40.37 -2.87 -18.56
CA LEU A 199 41.38 -1.82 -18.67
C LEU A 199 42.80 -2.39 -18.71
N PHE A 200 43.08 -3.44 -17.92
CA PHE A 200 44.37 -4.12 -17.93
C PHE A 200 44.64 -4.80 -19.27
N VAL A 201 43.66 -5.47 -19.87
CA VAL A 201 43.78 -6.06 -21.21
C VAL A 201 44.03 -4.98 -22.28
N LEU A 202 43.33 -3.85 -22.22
CA LEU A 202 43.58 -2.70 -23.09
C LEU A 202 44.98 -2.12 -22.88
N TYR A 203 45.44 -2.06 -21.63
CA TYR A 203 46.77 -1.56 -21.29
C TYR A 203 47.87 -2.46 -21.87
N LEU A 204 47.75 -3.79 -21.71
CA LEU A 204 48.71 -4.74 -22.29
C LEU A 204 48.72 -4.67 -23.83
N ASN A 205 47.55 -4.52 -24.44
CA ASN A 205 47.41 -4.43 -25.89
C ASN A 205 47.58 -3.02 -26.46
N ARG A 206 47.89 -2.00 -25.63
CA ARG A 206 47.91 -0.59 -26.07
C ARG A 206 48.83 -0.33 -27.25
N LYS A 207 49.97 -1.01 -27.33
CA LYS A 207 50.93 -0.86 -28.43
C LYS A 207 50.39 -1.49 -29.72
N GLY A 208 49.77 -2.67 -29.61
CA GLY A 208 49.14 -3.35 -30.75
C GLY A 208 47.92 -2.60 -31.27
N ILE A 209 47.09 -2.06 -30.38
CA ILE A 209 45.93 -1.23 -30.75
C ILE A 209 46.40 0.05 -31.45
N LYS A 210 47.38 0.76 -30.89
CA LYS A 210 47.96 1.94 -31.54
C LYS A 210 48.48 1.61 -32.93
N LYS A 211 49.23 0.52 -33.08
CA LYS A 211 49.74 0.07 -34.38
C LYS A 211 48.61 -0.17 -35.37
N ARG A 212 47.58 -0.95 -34.99
CA ARG A 212 46.41 -1.21 -35.86
C ARG A 212 45.65 0.06 -36.24
N VAL A 213 45.55 1.04 -35.33
CA VAL A 213 44.88 2.32 -35.60
C VAL A 213 45.70 3.17 -36.60
N TYR A 214 47.02 3.21 -36.46
CA TYR A 214 47.88 3.90 -37.42
C TYR A 214 47.85 3.21 -38.79
N ASP A 215 48.00 1.89 -38.84
CA ASP A 215 47.94 1.11 -40.08
C ASP A 215 46.59 1.31 -40.81
N LEU A 216 45.48 1.32 -40.07
CA LEU A 216 44.14 1.59 -40.64
C LEU A 216 44.00 3.03 -41.16
N ARG A 217 44.54 4.01 -40.43
CA ARG A 217 44.52 5.41 -40.86
C ARG A 217 45.30 5.59 -42.16
N ASP A 218 46.46 4.95 -42.24
CA ASP A 218 47.34 5.07 -43.38
C ASP A 218 46.73 4.37 -44.61
N ALA A 219 46.13 3.19 -44.44
CA ALA A 219 45.37 2.52 -45.51
C ALA A 219 44.17 3.36 -46.00
N CYS A 220 43.45 4.03 -45.09
CA CYS A 220 42.33 4.89 -45.44
C CYS A 220 42.80 6.15 -46.20
N ARG A 221 43.95 6.71 -45.81
CA ARG A 221 44.57 7.85 -46.48
C ARG A 221 44.98 7.51 -47.91
N GLU A 222 45.61 6.35 -48.12
CA GLU A 222 45.98 5.87 -49.45
C GLU A 222 44.75 5.68 -50.35
N LEU A 223 43.66 5.13 -49.81
CA LEU A 223 42.38 5.03 -50.53
C LEU A 223 41.84 6.41 -50.93
N CYS A 224 41.79 7.36 -50.01
CA CYS A 224 41.32 8.72 -50.30
C CYS A 224 42.19 9.43 -51.35
N GLU A 225 43.52 9.33 -51.25
CA GLU A 225 44.45 9.90 -52.23
C GLU A 225 44.29 9.24 -53.61
N GLY A 226 44.06 7.92 -53.66
CA GLY A 226 43.77 7.18 -54.89
C GLY A 226 42.45 7.60 -55.56
N TYR A 227 41.37 7.79 -54.78
CA TYR A 227 40.10 8.32 -55.30
C TYR A 227 40.26 9.75 -55.81
N HIS A 228 41.01 10.59 -55.10
CA HIS A 228 41.24 11.97 -55.49
C HIS A 228 42.00 12.07 -56.81
N TYR A 229 43.08 11.29 -56.97
CA TYR A 229 43.86 11.24 -58.21
C TYR A 229 43.02 10.79 -59.39
N ARG A 230 42.21 9.73 -59.21
CA ARG A 230 41.32 9.20 -60.25
C ARG A 230 40.25 10.22 -60.68
N PHE A 231 39.69 10.94 -59.71
CA PHE A 231 38.74 12.01 -59.98
C PHE A 231 39.36 13.15 -60.78
N GLU A 232 40.59 13.57 -60.46
CA GLU A 232 41.32 14.59 -61.23
C GLU A 232 41.62 14.12 -62.66
N THR A 233 41.92 12.83 -62.87
CA THR A 233 42.19 12.29 -64.22
C THR A 233 40.92 12.23 -65.07
N ASP A 234 39.81 11.76 -64.51
CA ASP A 234 38.52 11.68 -65.22
C ASP A 234 37.91 13.07 -65.48
N SER A 235 38.29 14.09 -64.69
CA SER A 235 37.81 15.47 -64.83
C SER A 235 38.63 16.31 -65.81
N ASP A 236 39.73 15.79 -66.39
CA ASP A 236 40.56 16.55 -67.33
C ASP A 236 39.84 16.70 -68.71
N PRO A 237 39.43 17.93 -69.10
CA PRO A 237 38.68 18.16 -70.34
C PRO A 237 39.49 17.89 -71.62
N ARG A 238 40.78 17.57 -71.53
CA ARG A 238 41.59 17.18 -72.70
C ARG A 238 41.33 15.74 -73.14
N LEU A 239 40.92 14.84 -72.23
CA LEU A 239 40.59 13.45 -72.54
C LEU A 239 39.20 13.31 -73.18
N SER A 240 38.25 14.19 -72.86
CA SER A 240 36.93 14.21 -73.50
C SER A 240 36.94 14.68 -74.96
N GLN A 241 37.95 15.47 -75.36
CA GLN A 241 38.13 15.91 -76.75
C GLN A 241 38.78 14.87 -77.68
N VAL A 242 39.49 13.88 -77.13
CA VAL A 242 40.08 12.79 -77.94
C VAL A 242 38.99 11.79 -78.36
N SER A 243 37.96 11.58 -77.53
CA SER A 243 36.82 10.72 -77.88
C SER A 243 35.86 11.33 -78.90
N SER A 244 35.80 12.66 -79.05
CA SER A 244 34.90 13.31 -80.01
C SER A 244 35.52 13.53 -81.39
N SER A 245 36.79 13.16 -81.59
CA SER A 245 37.50 13.33 -82.87
C SER A 245 37.78 12.00 -83.59
N ALA A 246 37.16 10.90 -83.14
CA ALA A 246 37.31 9.57 -83.72
C ALA A 246 36.12 9.09 -84.59
N ASP A 247 35.07 9.92 -84.71
CA ASP A 247 33.96 9.70 -85.65
C ASP A 247 33.73 10.99 -86.46
N VAL A 248 34.46 11.15 -87.56
CA VAL A 248 34.12 11.75 -88.87
C VAL A 248 35.34 11.64 -89.79
#